data_AF-A0A931ZZQ6-F1
#
_entry.id   AF-A0A931ZZQ6-F1
#
_cell.length_a   1.000
_cell.length_b   1.000
_cell.length_c   1.000
_cell.angle_alpha   90.00
_cell.angle_beta   90.00
_cell.angle_gamma   90.00
#
_symmetry.space_group_name_H-M   'P 1'
#
loop_
_entity.id
_entity.type
_entity.pdbx_description
1 polymer ?
#
loop_
_entity_poly.entity_id
_entity_poly.type
_entity_poly.pdbx_seq_one_letter_code
_entity_poly.pdbx_strand_id
1 'polypeptide(L)'
;MTYILLVIIAVLAVLVIGIYNGLIRLRNKVREAWSDIDTQLKRRYDLIPNIVETVKGYAQHESGTFEKITEARNKAMQAQNIHEKEEAENMLSSTLKSIFALAENYPDLKANQNFLQLQNTLKEIEEHIQMSRRYYNGTVRDFNTKI
;
A
#
# COMPACT_ATOMS: atom_id res chain seq x y z
N MET A 1 30.49 -28.63 -40.66
CA MET A 1 30.38 -27.19 -40.31
C MET A 1 28.94 -26.73 -40.15
N THR A 2 28.03 -27.02 -41.08
CA THR A 2 26.58 -26.72 -40.97
C THR A 2 25.91 -27.28 -39.72
N TYR A 3 26.15 -28.55 -39.36
CA TYR A 3 25.60 -29.13 -38.12
C TYR A 3 26.09 -28.46 -36.84
N ILE A 4 27.36 -28.06 -36.78
CA ILE A 4 27.93 -27.33 -35.63
C ILE A 4 27.26 -25.96 -35.51
N LEU A 5 27.04 -25.29 -36.64
CA LEU A 5 26.37 -23.98 -36.69
C LEU A 5 24.91 -24.07 -36.24
N LEU A 6 24.19 -25.14 -36.62
CA LEU A 6 22.84 -25.42 -36.15
C LEU A 6 22.78 -25.69 -34.64
N VAL A 7 23.72 -26.45 -34.10
CA VAL A 7 23.80 -26.70 -32.64
C VAL A 7 24.05 -25.39 -31.89
N ILE A 8 24.98 -24.55 -32.36
CA ILE A 8 25.26 -23.24 -31.74
C ILE A 8 24.01 -22.36 -31.74
N ILE A 9 23.28 -22.30 -32.86
CA ILE A 9 22.03 -21.54 -32.96
C ILE A 9 20.97 -22.09 -31.99
N ALA A 10 20.84 -23.41 -31.88
CA ALA A 10 19.90 -24.04 -30.96
C ALA A 10 20.23 -23.71 -29.50
N VAL A 11 21.50 -23.76 -29.10
CA VAL A 11 21.93 -23.38 -27.74
C VAL A 11 21.65 -21.91 -27.47
N LEU A 12 21.97 -21.01 -28.42
CA LEU A 12 21.67 -19.59 -28.28
C LEU A 12 20.17 -19.32 -28.16
N ALA A 13 19.34 -20.00 -28.95
CA ALA A 13 17.88 -19.87 -28.86
C ALA A 13 17.36 -20.28 -27.48
N VAL A 14 17.84 -21.40 -26.93
CA VAL A 14 17.44 -21.86 -25.58
C VAL A 14 17.87 -20.86 -24.51
N LEU A 15 19.08 -20.29 -24.61
CA LEU A 15 19.57 -19.27 -23.67
C LEU A 15 18.70 -18.01 -23.70
N VAL A 16 18.36 -17.51 -24.88
CA VAL A 16 17.51 -16.31 -25.04
C VAL A 16 16.12 -16.55 -24.45
N ILE A 17 15.51 -17.71 -24.71
CA ILE A 17 14.19 -18.08 -24.15
C ILE A 17 14.26 -18.16 -22.62
N GLY A 18 15.33 -18.75 -22.07
CA GLY A 18 15.52 -18.86 -20.63
C GLY A 18 15.62 -17.49 -19.94
N ILE A 19 16.40 -16.56 -20.51
CA ILE A 19 16.54 -15.19 -19.99
C ILE A 19 15.21 -14.45 -20.07
N TYR A 20 14.53 -14.51 -21.22
CA TYR A 20 13.27 -13.82 -21.46
C TYR A 20 12.17 -14.27 -20.48
N ASN A 21 12.01 -15.59 -20.29
CA ASN A 21 11.08 -16.14 -19.32
C ASN A 21 11.42 -15.73 -17.88
N GLY A 22 12.72 -15.65 -17.56
CA GLY A 22 13.20 -15.16 -16.27
C GLY A 22 12.81 -13.70 -16.01
N LEU A 23 12.94 -12.82 -17.01
CA LEU A 23 12.57 -11.41 -16.93
C LEU A 23 11.05 -11.23 -16.81
N ILE A 24 10.24 -11.97 -17.58
CA ILE A 24 8.78 -11.94 -17.46
C ILE A 24 8.35 -12.35 -16.05
N ARG A 25 8.95 -13.40 -15.49
CA ARG A 25 8.62 -13.86 -14.13
C ARG A 25 8.88 -12.77 -13.09
N LEU A 26 10.02 -12.07 -13.17
CA LEU A 26 10.32 -10.97 -12.26
C LEU A 26 9.38 -9.78 -12.46
N ARG A 27 9.06 -9.43 -13.71
CA ARG A 27 8.08 -8.38 -14.02
C ARG A 27 6.71 -8.68 -13.41
N ASN A 28 6.27 -9.94 -13.47
CA ASN A 28 5.01 -10.35 -12.87
C ASN A 28 5.04 -10.28 -11.34
N LYS A 29 6.15 -10.65 -10.70
CA LYS A 29 6.33 -10.49 -9.24
C LYS A 29 6.26 -9.03 -8.80
N VAL A 30 6.86 -8.12 -9.55
CA VAL A 30 6.77 -6.67 -9.27
C VAL A 30 5.32 -6.19 -9.33
N ARG A 31 4.55 -6.66 -10.32
CA ARG A 31 3.13 -6.32 -10.47
C ARG A 31 2.27 -6.89 -9.35
N GLU A 32 2.51 -8.14 -8.97
CA GLU A 32 1.85 -8.82 -7.85
C GLU A 32 2.10 -8.07 -6.53
N ALA A 33 3.38 -7.78 -6.23
CA ALA A 33 3.75 -7.03 -5.04
C ALA A 33 3.11 -5.63 -4.98
N TRP A 34 2.98 -4.95 -6.13
CA TRP A 34 2.26 -3.68 -6.20
C TRP A 34 0.75 -3.83 -5.95
N SER A 35 0.13 -4.88 -6.50
CA SER A 35 -1.29 -5.19 -6.28
C SER A 35 -1.61 -5.46 -4.81
N ASP A 36 -0.69 -6.10 -4.09
CA ASP A 36 -0.84 -6.32 -2.65
C ASP A 36 -0.84 -5.01 -1.87
N ILE A 37 0.04 -4.06 -2.23
CA ILE A 37 0.04 -2.72 -1.63
C ILE A 37 -1.32 -2.06 -1.90
N ASP A 38 -1.77 -2.01 -3.15
CA ASP A 38 -3.02 -1.33 -3.54
C ASP A 38 -4.24 -1.90 -2.82
N THR A 39 -4.27 -3.21 -2.58
CA THR A 39 -5.34 -3.86 -1.82
C THR A 39 -5.35 -3.40 -0.37
N GLN A 40 -4.19 -3.29 0.29
CA GLN A 40 -4.14 -2.80 1.67
C GLN A 40 -4.48 -1.31 1.76
N LEU A 41 -4.06 -0.49 0.78
CA LEU A 41 -4.45 0.92 0.73
C LEU A 41 -5.97 1.08 0.64
N LYS A 42 -6.64 0.29 -0.21
CA LYS A 42 -8.10 0.28 -0.31
C LYS A 42 -8.77 -0.07 1.02
N ARG A 43 -8.31 -1.13 1.70
CA ARG A 43 -8.83 -1.52 3.02
C ARG A 43 -8.68 -0.39 4.04
N ARG A 44 -7.55 0.34 4.00
CA ARG A 44 -7.34 1.54 4.83
C ARG A 44 -8.40 2.60 4.55
N TYR A 45 -8.62 2.92 3.28
CA TYR A 45 -9.60 3.92 2.87
C TYR A 45 -11.02 3.55 3.25
N ASP A 46 -11.37 2.28 3.15
CA ASP A 46 -12.71 1.77 3.50
C ASP A 46 -12.96 1.79 5.01
N LEU A 47 -11.90 1.73 5.82
CA LEU A 47 -12.00 1.80 7.28
C LEU A 47 -12.21 3.23 7.82
N ILE A 48 -11.70 4.24 7.10
CA ILE A 48 -11.71 5.64 7.56
C ILE A 48 -13.11 6.17 7.88
N PRO A 49 -14.15 5.99 7.03
CA PRO A 49 -15.50 6.44 7.34
C PRO A 49 -16.02 5.90 8.67
N ASN A 50 -15.81 4.60 8.94
CA ASN A 50 -16.24 3.95 10.18
C ASN A 50 -15.52 4.54 11.41
N ILE A 51 -14.22 4.84 11.29
CA ILE A 51 -13.46 5.53 12.35
C ILE A 51 -14.05 6.92 12.58
N VAL A 52 -14.27 7.70 11.51
CA VAL A 52 -14.81 9.06 11.59
C VAL A 52 -16.19 9.07 12.23
N GLU A 53 -17.09 8.17 11.84
CA GLU A 53 -18.43 8.05 12.42
C GLU A 53 -18.39 7.68 13.91
N THR A 54 -17.53 6.73 14.29
CA THR A 54 -17.34 6.34 15.69
C THR A 54 -16.86 7.53 16.53
N VAL A 55 -15.89 8.28 16.04
CA VAL A 55 -15.32 9.44 16.75
C VAL A 55 -16.31 10.61 16.79
N LYS A 56 -17.05 10.85 15.70
CA LYS A 56 -18.14 11.85 15.65
C LYS A 56 -19.20 11.63 16.73
N GLY A 57 -19.49 10.38 17.08
CA GLY A 57 -20.43 10.06 18.16
C GLY A 57 -20.04 10.68 19.51
N TYR A 58 -18.74 10.90 19.75
CA TYR A 58 -18.20 11.42 21.01
C TYR A 58 -17.68 12.87 20.89
N ALA A 59 -17.13 13.26 19.73
CA ALA A 59 -16.45 14.53 19.51
C ALA A 59 -17.13 15.35 18.40
N GLN A 60 -18.39 15.73 18.59
CA GLN A 60 -19.20 16.41 17.55
C GLN A 60 -18.68 17.80 17.15
N HIS A 61 -17.96 18.49 18.04
CA HIS A 61 -17.45 19.84 17.80
C HIS A 61 -16.19 19.88 16.91
N GLU A 62 -15.67 18.70 16.50
CA GLU A 62 -14.41 18.54 15.76
C GLU A 62 -14.59 18.45 14.24
N SER A 63 -15.61 19.12 13.71
CA SER A 63 -15.97 19.09 12.29
C SER A 63 -14.81 19.39 11.35
N GLY A 64 -13.96 20.38 11.69
CA GLY A 64 -12.79 20.73 10.89
C GLY A 64 -11.73 19.62 10.83
N THR A 65 -11.62 18.80 11.87
CA THR A 65 -10.72 17.64 11.90
C THR A 65 -11.26 16.55 10.97
N PHE A 66 -12.56 16.25 11.05
CA PHE A 66 -13.21 15.25 10.19
C PHE A 66 -13.20 15.63 8.70
N GLU A 67 -13.33 16.91 8.39
CA GLU A 67 -13.25 17.41 7.02
C GLU A 67 -11.85 17.19 6.43
N LYS A 68 -10.80 17.55 7.18
CA LYS A 68 -9.39 17.31 6.78
C LYS A 68 -9.11 15.83 6.53
N ILE A 69 -9.64 14.93 7.36
CA ILE A 69 -9.49 13.48 7.19
C ILE A 69 -10.18 13.01 5.90
N THR A 70 -11.39 13.51 5.66
CA THR A 70 -12.17 13.16 4.47
C THR A 70 -11.48 13.66 3.20
N GLU A 71 -10.95 14.88 3.22
CA GLU A 71 -10.17 15.45 2.11
C GLU A 71 -8.89 14.64 1.85
N ALA A 72 -8.13 14.33 2.91
CA ALA A 72 -6.90 13.53 2.80
C ALA A 72 -7.17 12.14 2.22
N ARG A 73 -8.27 11.48 2.66
CA ARG A 73 -8.73 10.21 2.09
C ARG A 73 -9.02 10.35 0.60
N ASN A 74 -9.76 11.38 0.20
CA ASN A 74 -10.14 11.58 -1.19
C ASN A 74 -8.91 11.83 -2.08
N LYS A 75 -7.93 12.61 -1.61
CA LYS A 75 -6.65 12.82 -2.31
C LYS A 75 -5.88 11.50 -2.47
N ALA A 76 -5.81 10.69 -1.41
CA ALA A 76 -5.14 9.39 -1.44
C ALA A 76 -5.81 8.38 -2.38
N MET A 77 -7.13 8.46 -2.56
CA MET A 77 -7.87 7.64 -3.52
C MET A 77 -7.70 8.08 -4.97
N GLN A 78 -7.49 9.38 -5.21
CA GLN A 78 -7.37 9.94 -6.57
C GLN A 78 -5.96 9.87 -7.15
N ALA A 79 -4.94 9.70 -6.30
CA ALA A 79 -3.54 9.58 -6.72
C ALA A 79 -3.33 8.43 -7.71
N GLN A 80 -2.75 8.73 -8.88
CA GLN A 80 -2.65 7.77 -9.99
C GLN A 80 -1.27 7.13 -10.11
N ASN A 81 -0.21 7.92 -9.89
CA ASN A 81 1.15 7.41 -9.96
C ASN A 81 1.71 7.06 -8.56
N ILE A 82 2.82 6.31 -8.54
CA ILE A 82 3.42 5.80 -7.31
C ILE A 82 3.85 6.95 -6.38
N HIS A 83 4.39 8.04 -6.95
CA HIS A 83 4.91 9.16 -6.19
C HIS A 83 3.78 9.99 -5.55
N GLU A 84 2.74 10.31 -6.31
CA GLU A 84 1.51 10.95 -5.81
C GLU A 84 0.86 10.09 -4.74
N LYS A 85 0.81 8.76 -4.94
CA LYS A 85 0.28 7.84 -3.93
C LYS A 85 1.11 7.94 -2.66
N GLU A 86 2.44 7.90 -2.74
CA GLU A 86 3.29 8.00 -1.55
C GLU A 86 3.08 9.32 -0.78
N GLU A 87 3.02 10.45 -1.48
CA GLU A 87 2.80 11.76 -0.87
C GLU A 87 1.42 11.86 -0.20
N ALA A 88 0.37 11.47 -0.92
CA ALA A 88 -1.00 11.47 -0.40
C ALA A 88 -1.15 10.50 0.78
N GLU A 89 -0.49 9.35 0.73
CA GLU A 89 -0.49 8.36 1.80
C GLU A 89 0.20 8.87 3.06
N ASN A 90 1.32 9.58 2.91
CA ASN A 90 2.03 10.23 4.02
C ASN A 90 1.18 11.33 4.67
N MET A 91 0.50 12.14 3.85
CA MET A 91 -0.45 13.15 4.32
C MET A 91 -1.58 12.49 5.12
N LEU A 92 -2.21 11.45 4.57
CA LEU A 92 -3.29 10.73 5.21
C LEU A 92 -2.84 10.08 6.54
N SER A 93 -1.68 9.42 6.57
CA SER A 93 -1.12 8.87 7.82
C SER A 93 -0.88 9.96 8.87
N SER A 94 -0.42 11.15 8.47
CA SER A 94 -0.26 12.29 9.38
C SER A 94 -1.61 12.77 9.91
N THR A 95 -2.61 12.91 9.04
CA THR A 95 -3.95 13.32 9.44
C THR A 95 -4.62 12.31 10.36
N LEU A 96 -4.45 11.00 10.15
CA LEU A 96 -5.01 9.96 11.02
C LEU A 96 -4.42 10.00 12.45
N LYS A 97 -3.18 10.46 12.63
CA LYS A 97 -2.62 10.69 13.98
C LYS A 97 -3.41 11.73 14.77
N SER A 98 -4.05 12.69 14.10
CA SER A 98 -4.88 13.70 14.78
C SER A 98 -6.14 13.08 15.40
N ILE A 99 -6.69 11.99 14.85
CA ILE A 99 -7.80 11.24 15.46
C ILE A 99 -7.37 10.63 16.79
N PHE A 100 -6.17 10.05 16.83
CA PHE A 100 -5.66 9.42 18.06
C PHE A 100 -5.30 10.45 19.13
N ALA A 101 -4.74 11.59 18.72
CA ALA A 101 -4.56 12.71 19.63
C ALA A 101 -5.90 13.25 20.14
N LEU A 102 -6.94 13.27 19.31
CA LEU A 102 -8.27 13.67 19.73
C LEU A 102 -8.82 12.71 20.79
N ALA A 103 -8.69 11.39 20.58
CA ALA A 103 -9.16 10.38 21.53
C ALA A 103 -8.58 10.53 22.94
N GLU A 104 -7.37 11.09 23.10
CA GLU A 104 -6.79 11.38 24.41
C GLU A 104 -7.60 12.41 25.22
N ASN A 105 -8.29 13.33 24.55
CA ASN A 105 -9.14 14.33 25.19
C ASN A 105 -10.56 13.81 25.50
N TYR A 106 -10.93 12.62 25.02
CA TYR A 106 -12.25 12.02 25.20
C TYR A 106 -12.12 10.62 25.84
N PRO A 107 -12.08 10.50 27.18
CA PRO A 107 -11.89 9.23 27.88
C PRO A 107 -12.89 8.14 27.49
N ASP A 108 -14.15 8.50 27.26
CA ASP A 108 -15.20 7.54 26.86
C ASP A 108 -14.94 6.95 25.47
N LEU A 109 -14.43 7.76 24.53
CA LEU A 109 -14.02 7.29 23.21
C LEU A 109 -12.77 6.41 23.32
N LYS A 110 -11.80 6.79 24.14
CA LYS A 110 -10.58 6.02 24.39
C LYS A 110 -10.88 4.62 24.95
N ALA A 111 -11.91 4.51 25.79
CA ALA A 111 -12.38 3.25 26.35
C ALA A 111 -13.37 2.49 25.45
N ASN A 112 -13.81 3.09 24.33
CA ASN A 112 -14.79 2.47 23.44
C ASN A 112 -14.17 1.27 22.70
N GLN A 113 -14.77 0.09 22.87
CA GLN A 113 -14.24 -1.15 22.28
C GLN A 113 -14.27 -1.16 20.75
N ASN A 114 -15.29 -0.57 20.12
CA ASN A 114 -15.35 -0.47 18.66
C ASN A 114 -14.23 0.43 18.14
N PHE A 115 -13.97 1.56 18.80
CA PHE A 115 -12.86 2.46 18.44
C PHE A 115 -11.50 1.77 18.59
N LEU A 116 -11.27 1.06 19.69
CA LEU A 116 -10.04 0.29 19.91
C LEU A 116 -9.86 -0.80 18.85
N GLN A 117 -10.93 -1.51 18.48
CA GLN A 117 -10.88 -2.51 17.41
C GLN A 117 -10.53 -1.88 16.05
N LEU A 118 -11.14 -0.75 15.70
CA LEU A 118 -10.85 -0.03 14.46
C LEU A 118 -9.40 0.50 14.45
N GLN A 119 -8.92 1.03 15.58
CA GLN A 119 -7.52 1.45 15.74
C GLN A 119 -6.55 0.28 15.53
N ASN A 120 -6.81 -0.88 16.14
CA ASN A 120 -6.00 -2.07 15.98
C ASN A 120 -6.00 -2.56 14.52
N THR A 121 -7.17 -2.56 13.87
CA THR A 121 -7.31 -2.94 12.45
C THR A 121 -6.51 -1.99 11.57
N LEU A 122 -6.55 -0.68 11.83
CA LEU A 122 -5.76 0.30 11.10
C LEU A 122 -4.26 0.03 11.29
N LYS A 123 -3.83 -0.25 12.52
CA LYS A 123 -2.42 -0.58 12.82
C LYS A 123 -1.96 -1.83 12.07
N GLU A 124 -2.77 -2.89 12.05
CA GLU A 124 -2.48 -4.10 11.28
C GLU A 124 -2.35 -3.79 9.78
N ILE A 125 -3.26 -2.99 9.22
CA ILE A 125 -3.18 -2.55 7.82
C ILE A 125 -1.87 -1.80 7.56
N GLU A 126 -1.47 -0.87 8.43
CA GLU A 126 -0.18 -0.15 8.30
C GLU A 126 1.02 -1.10 8.32
N GLU A 127 1.04 -2.07 9.23
CA GLU A 127 2.10 -3.07 9.31
C GLU A 127 2.18 -3.91 8.03
N HIS A 128 1.03 -4.33 7.49
CA HIS A 128 0.94 -5.03 6.21
C HIS A 128 1.41 -4.17 5.04
N ILE A 129 1.02 -2.89 4.97
CA ILE A 129 1.50 -1.96 3.93
C ILE A 129 3.02 -1.85 3.98
N GLN A 130 3.62 -1.70 5.16
CA GLN A 130 5.07 -1.62 5.31
C GLN A 130 5.77 -2.91 4.86
N MET A 131 5.22 -4.07 5.20
CA MET A 131 5.74 -5.35 4.74
C MET A 131 5.65 -5.49 3.21
N SER A 132 4.51 -5.17 2.61
CA SER A 132 4.31 -5.22 1.16
C SER A 132 5.22 -4.23 0.42
N ARG A 133 5.46 -3.04 0.97
CA ARG A 133 6.45 -2.08 0.43
C ARG A 133 7.87 -2.66 0.43
N ARG A 134 8.30 -3.30 1.52
CA ARG A 134 9.61 -3.97 1.56
C ARG A 134 9.72 -5.07 0.52
N TYR A 135 8.67 -5.88 0.36
CA TYR A 135 8.64 -6.94 -0.64
C TYR A 135 8.68 -6.37 -2.07
N TYR A 136 7.85 -5.37 -2.38
CA TYR A 136 7.86 -4.66 -3.66
C TYR A 136 9.25 -4.12 -4.00
N ASN A 137 9.89 -3.39 -3.07
CA ASN A 137 11.23 -2.84 -3.26
C ASN A 137 12.26 -3.95 -3.54
N GLY A 138 12.15 -5.10 -2.86
CA GLY A 138 12.98 -6.28 -3.13
C GLY A 138 12.79 -6.82 -4.55
N THR A 139 11.54 -7.01 -4.98
CA THR A 139 11.23 -7.50 -6.33
C THR A 139 11.68 -6.54 -7.44
N VAL A 140 11.52 -5.22 -7.22
CA VAL A 140 11.99 -4.18 -8.15
C VAL A 140 13.50 -4.20 -8.25
N ARG A 141 14.21 -4.30 -7.12
CA ARG A 141 15.67 -4.44 -7.11
C ARG A 141 16.11 -5.65 -7.91
N ASP A 142 15.54 -6.83 -7.63
CA ASP A 142 15.92 -8.07 -8.30
C ASP A 142 15.60 -8.03 -9.81
N PHE A 143 14.50 -7.37 -10.20
CA PHE A 143 14.18 -7.11 -11.62
C PHE A 143 15.21 -6.18 -12.27
N ASN A 144 15.52 -5.05 -11.64
CA ASN A 144 16.47 -4.07 -12.15
C ASN A 144 17.91 -4.62 -12.21
N THR A 145 18.30 -5.50 -11.30
CA THR A 145 19.63 -6.16 -11.34
C THR A 145 19.72 -7.21 -12.45
N LYS A 146 18.59 -7.73 -12.94
CA LYS A 146 18.57 -8.77 -13.98
C LYS A 146 18.44 -8.20 -15.40
N ILE A 147 18.02 -6.94 -15.52
CA ILE A 147 18.02 -6.16 -16.76
C ILE A 147 19.45 -5.69 -17.03
#